data_AF-Q1QFB8-F1
#
_entry.id   AF-Q1QFB8-F1
#
_cell.length_a   1.000
_cell.length_b   1.000
_cell.length_c   1.000
_cell.angle_alpha   90.00
_cell.angle_beta   90.00
_cell.angle_gamma   90.00
#
_symmetry.space_group_name_H-M   'P 1'
#
loop_
_entity.id
_entity.type
_entity.pdbx_description
1 polymer ?
#
loop_
_entity_poly.entity_id
_entity_poly.type
_entity_poly.pdbx_seq_one_letter_code
_entity_poly.pdbx_strand_id
1 'polypeptide(L)'
;MQAWLLQLRRRGVTVLVVHHAGRGGNARGTSKREDVLDTVIQLKHPEDYDPAEGARFEVHLTKARGVFGEDALAFEAKLELDDEGAARWVCTDLKSEDAEEVQKVLELSEAGKSTREIGKELSMSKSRVDRLLKKAKRSKKAKPAEAKQ
;
A
#
# COMPACT_ATOMS: atom_id res chain seq x y z
N MET A 1 19.46 18.05 -12.37
CA MET A 1 18.87 17.20 -11.31
C MET A 1 19.65 15.89 -11.13
N GLN A 2 19.62 14.95 -12.07
CA GLN A 2 20.23 13.62 -11.88
C GLN A 2 21.72 13.66 -11.50
N ALA A 3 22.55 14.39 -12.26
CA ALA A 3 23.99 14.50 -11.97
C ALA A 3 24.26 15.07 -10.57
N TRP A 4 23.45 16.04 -10.14
CA TRP A 4 23.53 16.64 -8.80
C TRP A 4 23.15 15.64 -7.70
N LEU A 5 22.07 14.87 -7.88
CA LEU A 5 21.68 13.81 -6.93
C LEU A 5 22.75 12.71 -6.82
N LEU A 6 23.34 12.30 -7.95
CA LEU A 6 24.43 11.32 -7.96
C LEU A 6 25.68 11.83 -7.25
N GLN A 7 26.01 13.12 -7.40
CA GLN A 7 27.12 13.75 -6.68
C GLN A 7 26.89 13.74 -5.17
N LEU A 8 25.66 14.04 -4.71
CA LEU A 8 25.29 13.98 -3.29
C LEU A 8 25.32 12.55 -2.74
N ARG A 9 24.84 11.57 -3.51
CA ARG A 9 24.94 10.15 -3.13
C ARG A 9 26.40 9.72 -2.92
N ARG A 10 27.31 10.08 -3.83
CA ARG A 10 28.74 9.75 -3.71
C ARG A 10 29.40 10.37 -2.46
N ARG A 11 28.81 11.44 -1.93
CA ARG A 11 29.24 12.10 -0.68
C ARG A 11 28.55 11.53 0.55
N GLY A 12 27.69 10.51 0.41
CA GLY A 12 26.92 9.93 1.52
C GLY A 12 25.79 10.82 2.04
N VAL A 13 25.31 11.78 1.24
CA VAL A 13 24.26 12.72 1.66
C VAL A 13 22.88 12.18 1.26
N THR A 14 21.98 12.07 2.24
CA THR A 14 20.56 11.77 2.02
C THR A 14 19.83 13.01 1.51
N VAL A 15 19.00 12.84 0.47
CA VAL A 15 18.26 13.94 -0.16
C VAL A 15 16.79 13.57 -0.24
N LEU A 16 15.92 14.44 0.28
CA LEU A 16 14.48 14.39 0.08
C LEU A 16 14.08 15.39 -1.00
N VAL A 17 13.38 14.91 -2.04
CA VAL A 17 12.85 15.76 -3.11
C VAL A 17 11.34 15.77 -3.01
N VAL A 18 10.75 16.93 -2.71
CA VAL A 18 9.30 17.12 -2.65
C VAL A 18 8.83 17.79 -3.93
N HIS A 19 7.81 17.24 -4.58
CA HIS A 19 7.19 17.84 -5.76
C HIS A 19 5.68 17.57 -5.78
N HIS A 20 4.94 18.44 -6.46
CA HIS A 20 3.52 18.19 -6.71
C HIS A 20 3.31 17.09 -7.75
N ALA A 21 2.20 16.35 -7.63
CA ALA A 21 1.75 15.42 -8.64
C ALA A 21 1.37 16.14 -9.95
N GLY A 22 1.59 15.47 -11.07
CA GLY A 22 1.07 15.83 -12.39
C GLY A 22 -0.37 15.36 -12.58
N ARG A 23 -0.94 15.62 -13.76
CA ARG A 23 -2.34 15.28 -14.08
C ARG A 23 -2.66 13.77 -13.99
N GLY A 24 -1.66 12.90 -14.07
CA GLY A 24 -1.80 11.44 -13.92
C GLY A 24 -1.30 10.89 -12.57
N GLY A 25 -1.15 11.72 -11.54
CA GLY A 25 -0.69 11.28 -10.21
C GLY A 25 0.83 11.04 -10.07
N ASN A 26 1.55 10.96 -11.19
CA ASN A 26 3.02 10.79 -11.23
C ASN A 26 3.76 12.12 -11.11
N ALA A 27 5.08 12.07 -10.94
CA ALA A 27 5.92 13.27 -10.93
C ALA A 27 5.76 14.10 -12.21
N ARG A 28 5.79 15.43 -12.07
CA ARG A 28 5.78 16.33 -13.23
C ARG A 28 7.09 16.20 -14.01
N GLY A 29 6.96 16.06 -15.33
CA GLY A 29 8.09 15.94 -16.25
C GLY A 29 8.24 14.53 -16.81
N THR A 30 9.47 14.15 -17.16
CA THR A 30 9.76 12.84 -17.73
C THR A 30 10.07 11.82 -16.65
N SER A 31 9.67 10.56 -16.87
CA SER A 31 9.96 9.42 -15.98
C SER A 31 11.46 9.27 -15.67
N LYS A 32 12.33 9.72 -16.58
CA LYS A 32 13.79 9.78 -16.37
C LYS A 32 14.18 10.40 -15.03
N ARG A 33 13.42 11.36 -14.50
CA ARG A 33 13.75 12.01 -13.22
C ARG A 33 13.73 11.02 -12.04
N GLU A 34 12.94 9.96 -12.12
CA GLU A 34 12.79 8.95 -11.08
C GLU A 34 13.86 7.86 -11.15
N ASP A 35 14.56 7.68 -12.28
CA ASP A 35 15.54 6.61 -12.49
C ASP A 35 16.62 6.58 -11.41
N VAL A 36 17.13 7.78 -11.06
CA VAL A 36 18.19 7.98 -10.08
C VAL A 36 17.71 7.79 -8.64
N LEU A 37 16.43 7.99 -8.35
CA LEU A 37 15.89 7.88 -6.99
C LEU A 37 15.90 6.43 -6.52
N ASP A 38 16.22 6.19 -5.26
CA ASP A 38 16.19 4.84 -4.67
C ASP A 38 14.79 4.50 -4.14
N THR A 39 14.12 5.50 -3.58
CA THR A 39 12.78 5.38 -3.02
C THR A 39 11.89 6.46 -3.63
N VAL A 40 10.66 6.09 -3.99
CA VAL A 40 9.61 7.02 -4.42
C VAL A 40 8.38 6.74 -3.57
N ILE A 41 7.98 7.76 -2.82
CA ILE A 41 6.78 7.74 -1.96
C ILE A 41 5.72 8.58 -2.67
N GLN A 42 4.59 7.97 -2.99
CA GLN A 42 3.43 8.63 -3.58
C GLN A 42 2.39 8.82 -2.48
N LEU A 43 1.87 10.06 -2.37
CA LEU A 43 0.77 10.39 -1.47
C LEU A 43 -0.52 10.52 -2.30
N LYS A 44 -1.59 9.84 -1.89
CA LYS A 44 -2.91 9.87 -2.54
C LYS A 44 -3.99 10.17 -1.52
N HIS A 45 -5.07 10.82 -1.94
CA HIS A 45 -6.26 10.82 -1.10
C HIS A 45 -6.92 9.43 -1.15
N PRO A 46 -7.47 8.94 -0.02
CA PRO A 46 -8.34 7.78 -0.05
C PRO A 46 -9.62 8.08 -0.86
N GLU A 47 -10.31 7.03 -1.32
CA GLU A 47 -11.51 7.19 -2.18
C GLU A 47 -12.64 7.96 -1.50
N ASP A 48 -12.74 7.86 -0.17
CA ASP A 48 -13.74 8.50 0.68
C ASP A 48 -13.25 9.81 1.32
N TYR A 49 -12.18 10.41 0.78
CA TYR A 49 -11.58 11.62 1.34
C TYR A 49 -12.56 12.81 1.39
N ASP A 50 -12.76 13.36 2.58
CA ASP A 50 -13.46 14.63 2.80
C ASP A 50 -12.44 15.73 3.11
N PRO A 51 -12.41 16.85 2.35
CA PRO A 51 -11.56 18.00 2.64
C PRO A 51 -11.66 18.56 4.07
N ALA A 52 -12.79 18.35 4.76
CA ALA A 52 -12.97 18.77 6.15
C ALA A 52 -12.10 17.97 7.14
N GLU A 53 -11.60 16.79 6.76
CA GLU A 53 -10.73 15.96 7.59
C GLU A 53 -9.27 16.46 7.64
N GLY A 54 -8.91 17.46 6.84
CA GLY A 54 -7.57 18.02 6.82
C GLY A 54 -6.54 17.05 6.22
N ALA A 55 -5.40 16.86 6.89
CA ALA A 55 -4.30 16.05 6.36
C ALA A 55 -4.57 14.55 6.56
N ARG A 56 -5.25 13.93 5.59
CA ARG A 56 -5.48 12.47 5.48
C ARG A 56 -5.08 11.99 4.10
N PHE A 57 -4.17 11.01 4.02
CA PHE A 57 -3.69 10.48 2.74
C PHE A 57 -3.10 9.07 2.89
N GLU A 58 -3.16 8.31 1.80
CA GLU A 58 -2.48 7.04 1.64
C GLU A 58 -1.03 7.25 1.22
N VAL A 59 -0.12 6.48 1.83
CA VAL A 59 1.30 6.45 1.56
C VAL A 59 1.64 5.19 0.78
N HIS A 60 2.10 5.35 -0.46
CA HIS A 60 2.42 4.24 -1.36
C HIS A 60 3.89 4.28 -1.78
N LEU A 61 4.61 3.18 -1.61
CA LEU A 61 5.94 3.01 -2.17
C LEU A 61 5.85 2.51 -3.62
N THR A 62 6.03 3.42 -4.58
CA THR A 62 6.02 3.07 -6.02
C THR A 62 7.39 2.63 -6.52
N LYS A 63 8.44 2.97 -5.76
CA LYS A 63 9.80 2.46 -5.93
C LYS A 63 10.43 2.33 -4.56
N ALA A 64 11.01 1.16 -4.27
CA ALA A 64 11.60 0.87 -2.98
C ALA A 64 12.85 0.01 -3.15
N ARG A 65 14.03 0.64 -3.20
CA ARG A 65 15.31 -0.09 -3.13
C ARG A 65 15.69 -0.26 -1.67
N GLY A 66 15.76 -1.50 -1.21
CA GLY A 66 16.20 -1.82 0.16
C GLY A 66 15.09 -1.80 1.23
N VAL A 67 13.83 -1.56 0.85
CA VAL A 67 12.65 -1.73 1.71
C VAL A 67 11.78 -2.84 1.13
N PHE A 68 11.38 -3.80 1.96
CA PHE A 68 10.66 -5.01 1.54
C PHE A 68 9.85 -5.59 2.70
N GLY A 69 8.97 -6.54 2.39
CA GLY A 69 8.10 -7.17 3.40
C GLY A 69 6.96 -6.25 3.82
N GLU A 70 6.57 -6.33 5.09
CA GLU A 70 5.47 -5.54 5.66
C GLU A 70 5.81 -4.03 5.67
N ASP A 71 7.08 -3.66 5.84
CA ASP A 71 7.56 -2.27 5.77
C ASP A 71 7.36 -1.61 4.40
N ALA A 72 7.13 -2.41 3.35
CA ALA A 72 6.85 -1.91 2.01
C ALA A 72 5.35 -1.72 1.72
N LEU A 73 4.47 -2.13 2.64
CA LEU A 73 3.03 -2.06 2.45
C LEU A 73 2.54 -0.61 2.55
N ALA A 74 1.46 -0.32 1.83
CA ALA A 74 0.82 0.98 1.88
C ALA A 74 0.03 1.14 3.19
N PHE A 75 -0.06 2.38 3.67
CA PHE A 75 -0.84 2.71 4.87
C PHE A 75 -1.48 4.09 4.69
N GLU A 76 -2.58 4.33 5.40
CA GLU A 76 -3.19 5.65 5.53
C GLU A 76 -2.54 6.39 6.69
N ALA A 77 -2.23 7.67 6.50
CA ALA A 77 -1.77 8.58 7.52
C ALA A 77 -2.79 9.72 7.68
N LYS A 78 -3.22 9.97 8.92
CA LYS A 78 -4.12 11.06 9.29
C LYS A 78 -3.52 11.90 10.41
N LEU A 79 -3.52 13.22 10.25
CA LEU A 79 -3.14 14.14 11.31
C LEU A 79 -4.39 14.45 12.15
N GLU A 80 -4.36 14.04 13.42
CA GLU A 80 -5.43 14.33 14.37
C GLU A 80 -4.92 15.31 15.43
N LEU A 81 -5.83 16.10 16.00
CA LEU A 81 -5.57 16.92 17.17
C LEU A 81 -6.20 16.22 18.37
N ASP A 82 -5.49 16.16 19.48
CA ASP A 82 -6.09 15.76 20.75
C ASP A 82 -6.94 16.90 21.36
N ASP A 83 -7.58 16.61 22.50
CA ASP A 83 -8.46 17.55 23.20
C ASP A 83 -7.71 18.82 23.67
N GLU A 84 -6.39 18.77 23.77
CA GLU A 84 -5.50 19.88 24.15
C GLU A 84 -4.96 20.63 22.92
N GLY A 85 -5.30 20.18 21.71
CA GLY A 85 -4.91 20.77 20.43
C GLY A 85 -3.52 20.33 19.94
N ALA A 86 -2.88 19.35 20.57
CA ALA A 86 -1.61 18.82 20.11
C ALA A 86 -1.81 17.86 18.94
N ALA A 87 -0.94 17.99 17.93
CA ALA A 87 -1.05 17.23 16.70
C ALA A 87 -0.35 15.86 16.81
N ARG A 88 -1.05 14.80 16.40
CA ARG A 88 -0.52 13.42 16.34
C ARG A 88 -0.83 12.78 14.99
N TRP A 89 0.10 11.97 14.50
CA TRP A 89 -0.16 11.13 13.33
C TRP A 89 -0.78 9.80 13.77
N VAL A 90 -1.89 9.44 13.14
CA VAL A 90 -2.50 8.11 13.23
C VAL A 90 -2.23 7.40 11.91
N CYS A 91 -1.66 6.21 11.98
CA CYS A 91 -1.36 5.38 10.80
C CYS A 91 -2.15 4.08 10.84
N THR A 92 -2.78 3.74 9.73
CA THR A 92 -3.57 2.51 9.58
C THR A 92 -3.14 1.76 8.33
N ASP A 93 -2.78 0.48 8.47
CA ASP A 93 -2.38 -0.34 7.33
C ASP A 93 -3.48 -0.43 6.29
N LEU A 94 -3.14 -0.17 5.03
CA LEU A 94 -4.05 -0.44 3.93
C LEU A 94 -3.92 -1.91 3.60
N LYS A 95 -4.97 -2.67 3.94
CA LYS A 95 -5.12 -4.01 3.39
C LYS A 95 -5.18 -3.85 1.88
N SER A 96 -4.24 -4.48 1.16
CA SER A 96 -4.35 -4.53 -0.30
C SER A 96 -5.75 -5.03 -0.68
N GLU A 97 -6.37 -4.52 -1.76
CA GLU A 97 -7.65 -5.06 -2.27
C GLU A 97 -7.60 -6.59 -2.34
N ASP A 98 -6.47 -7.11 -2.81
CA ASP A 98 -6.15 -8.52 -2.87
C ASP A 98 -6.25 -9.25 -1.51
N ALA A 99 -5.94 -8.59 -0.38
CA ALA A 99 -6.04 -9.15 0.97
C ALA A 99 -7.48 -9.15 1.48
N GLU A 100 -8.26 -8.09 1.22
CA GLU A 100 -9.68 -8.07 1.56
C GLU A 100 -10.48 -9.06 0.73
N GLU A 101 -10.21 -9.13 -0.58
CA GLU A 101 -10.80 -10.11 -1.48
C GLU A 101 -10.39 -11.54 -1.09
N VAL A 102 -9.13 -11.77 -0.71
CA VAL A 102 -8.69 -13.07 -0.16
C VAL A 102 -9.50 -13.43 1.07
N GLN A 103 -9.74 -12.50 1.98
CA GLN A 103 -10.49 -12.74 3.21
C GLN A 103 -11.96 -13.06 2.92
N LYS A 104 -12.64 -12.26 2.08
CA LYS A 104 -14.03 -12.52 1.65
C LYS A 104 -14.17 -13.86 0.94
N VAL A 105 -13.24 -14.19 0.04
CA VAL A 105 -13.22 -15.48 -0.67
C VAL A 105 -12.99 -16.66 0.29
N LEU A 106 -12.13 -16.49 1.30
CA LEU A 106 -11.90 -17.49 2.35
C LEU A 106 -13.16 -17.75 3.19
N GLU A 107 -13.80 -16.70 3.69
CA GLU A 107 -15.01 -16.78 4.53
C GLU A 107 -16.14 -17.49 3.79
N LEU A 108 -16.39 -17.15 2.53
CA LEU A 108 -17.41 -17.80 1.71
C LEU A 108 -17.07 -19.27 1.41
N SER A 109 -15.79 -19.59 1.21
CA SER A 109 -15.34 -20.97 1.02
C SER A 109 -15.45 -21.79 2.31
N GLU A 110 -15.20 -21.20 3.48
CA GLU A 110 -15.35 -21.86 4.78
C GLU A 110 -16.83 -22.05 5.15
N ALA A 111 -17.70 -21.15 4.69
CA ALA A 111 -19.15 -21.31 4.72
C ALA A 111 -19.68 -22.36 3.72
N GLY A 112 -18.81 -23.06 2.99
CA GLY A 112 -19.15 -24.16 2.10
C GLY A 112 -19.63 -23.76 0.70
N LYS A 113 -19.56 -22.48 0.33
CA LYS A 113 -19.92 -22.03 -1.03
C LYS A 113 -18.90 -22.53 -2.06
N SER A 114 -19.39 -22.96 -3.21
CA SER A 114 -18.55 -23.37 -4.34
C SER A 114 -17.86 -22.16 -4.99
N THR A 115 -16.74 -22.40 -5.68
CA THR A 115 -16.00 -21.33 -6.39
C THR A 115 -16.86 -20.60 -7.43
N ARG A 116 -17.88 -21.26 -7.98
CA ARG A 116 -18.84 -20.67 -8.91
C ARG A 116 -19.81 -19.72 -8.21
N GLU A 117 -20.25 -20.05 -6.99
CA GLU A 117 -21.14 -19.19 -6.20
C GLU A 117 -20.39 -17.97 -5.69
N ILE A 118 -19.17 -18.16 -5.18
CA ILE A 118 -18.28 -17.06 -4.76
C ILE A 118 -18.02 -16.09 -5.92
N GLY A 119 -17.75 -16.61 -7.12
CA GLY A 119 -17.54 -15.78 -8.31
C GLY A 119 -18.77 -14.95 -8.69
N LYS A 120 -19.98 -15.49 -8.52
CA LYS A 120 -21.21 -14.73 -8.76
C LYS A 120 -21.43 -13.65 -7.71
N GLU A 121 -21.22 -13.97 -6.44
CA GLU A 121 -21.49 -13.07 -5.32
C GLU A 121 -20.52 -11.89 -5.26
N LEU A 122 -19.24 -12.14 -5.51
CA LEU A 122 -18.20 -11.11 -5.51
C LEU A 122 -17.99 -10.47 -6.88
N SER A 123 -18.80 -10.81 -7.89
CA SER A 123 -18.63 -10.36 -9.28
C SER A 123 -17.21 -10.64 -9.84
N MET A 124 -16.67 -11.82 -9.50
CA MET A 124 -15.32 -12.25 -9.88
C MET A 124 -15.35 -13.40 -10.90
N SER A 125 -14.36 -13.45 -11.78
CA SER A 125 -14.15 -14.63 -12.62
C SER A 125 -13.71 -15.84 -11.78
N LYS A 126 -14.07 -17.06 -12.21
CA LYS A 126 -13.63 -18.31 -11.57
C LYS A 126 -12.10 -18.36 -11.38
N SER A 127 -11.35 -17.88 -12.37
CA SER A 127 -9.88 -17.83 -12.33
C SER A 127 -9.36 -16.92 -11.22
N ARG A 128 -10.00 -15.76 -11.00
CA ARG A 128 -9.65 -14.85 -9.89
C ARG A 128 -9.92 -15.50 -8.54
N VAL A 129 -11.09 -16.12 -8.36
CA VAL A 129 -11.44 -16.85 -7.13
C VAL A 129 -10.44 -17.98 -6.83
N ASP A 130 -10.10 -18.81 -7.82
CA ASP A 130 -9.14 -19.90 -7.66
C ASP A 130 -7.73 -19.39 -7.29
N ARG A 131 -7.32 -18.25 -7.86
CA ARG A 131 -6.04 -17.60 -7.52
C ARG A 131 -6.04 -17.09 -6.07
N LEU A 132 -7.10 -16.44 -5.63
CA LEU A 132 -7.25 -15.92 -4.27
C LEU A 132 -7.29 -17.06 -3.24
N LEU A 133 -8.01 -18.15 -3.51
CA LEU A 133 -8.02 -19.36 -2.65
C LEU A 133 -6.63 -20.01 -2.55
N LYS A 134 -5.85 -20.06 -3.63
CA LYS A 134 -4.47 -20.54 -3.58
C LYS A 134 -3.57 -19.62 -2.76
N LYS A 135 -3.73 -18.30 -2.90
CA LYS A 135 -2.99 -17.29 -2.11
C LYS A 135 -3.28 -17.43 -0.62
N ALA A 136 -4.56 -17.57 -0.27
CA ALA A 136 -5.05 -17.85 1.07
C ALA A 136 -4.47 -19.13 1.71
N LYS A 137 -4.44 -20.23 0.94
CA LYS A 137 -3.86 -21.50 1.43
C LYS A 137 -2.35 -21.41 1.64
N ARG A 138 -1.64 -20.64 0.81
CA ARG A 138 -0.20 -20.38 0.97
C ARG A 138 0.08 -19.52 2.19
N SER A 139 -0.71 -18.48 2.46
CA SER A 139 -0.55 -17.65 3.67
C SER A 139 -0.85 -18.44 4.95
N LYS A 140 -1.90 -19.29 4.96
CA LYS A 140 -2.14 -20.24 6.08
C LYS A 140 -1.00 -21.23 6.28
N LYS A 141 -0.38 -21.73 5.20
CA LYS A 141 0.80 -22.62 5.27
C LYS A 141 2.11 -21.92 5.63
N ALA A 142 2.19 -20.60 5.49
CA ALA A 142 3.35 -19.80 5.91
C ALA A 142 3.26 -19.35 7.38
N LYS A 143 2.07 -19.39 8.00
CA LYS A 143 1.81 -19.14 9.42
C LYS A 143 1.64 -20.39 10.35
N PRO A 144 2.34 -21.53 10.24
CA PRO A 144 2.30 -22.54 11.29
C PRO A 144 3.54 -22.49 12.18
N ALA A 145 3.35 -21.96 13.39
CA ALA A 145 3.91 -22.37 14.69
C ALA A 145 4.20 -21.15 15.60
N GLU A 146 3.16 -20.42 16.03
CA GLU A 146 3.29 -19.74 17.31
C GLU A 146 3.31 -20.81 18.39
N ALA A 147 4.47 -20.91 19.04
CA ALA A 147 4.76 -21.81 20.12
C ALA A 147 3.74 -21.61 21.25
N LYS A 148 3.12 -22.71 21.66
CA LYS A 148 2.51 -22.79 22.99
C LYS A 148 3.60 -22.48 24.02
N GLN A 149 3.42 -21.40 24.78
CA GLN A 149 3.96 -21.29 26.13
C GLN A 149 2.83 -21.56 27.11
#